data_AF-A0A1G5F1J1-F1
#
_entry.id   AF-A0A1G5F1J1-F1
#
_cell.length_a   1.000
_cell.length_b   1.000
_cell.length_c   1.000
_cell.angle_alpha   90.00
_cell.angle_beta   90.00
_cell.angle_gamma   90.00
#
_symmetry.space_group_name_H-M   'P 1'
#
loop_
_entity.id
_entity.type
_entity.pdbx_description
1 polymer ?
#
loop_
_entity_poly.entity_id
_entity_poly.type
_entity_poly.pdbx_seq_one_letter_code
_entity_poly.pdbx_strand_id
1 'polypeptide(L)'
;MIRRALNRLLIASALIGLVACSDQQEQASILHIAGGEPEQGRALIHSYGCGTCHQIDGIRGARGRVGPILENYAQQHLLAGFLPNTPRNLMAWLMDPVALKPQTGMPSQGVTEAEARHMAAYLYSLGSEDLRVYPSGPPLPLRDASGRTIEIPDSTTTPSETDPRTRRIIPDQNISQEPRT
;
A
#
# COMPACT_ATOMS: atom_id res chain seq x y z
N MET A 1 34.92 44.90 -16.64
CA MET A 1 35.01 43.59 -15.95
C MET A 1 33.69 43.17 -15.29
N ILE A 2 32.85 44.09 -14.81
CA ILE A 2 31.56 43.83 -14.13
C ILE A 2 30.53 43.06 -14.98
N ARG A 3 30.40 43.35 -16.29
CA ARG A 3 29.46 42.64 -17.19
C ARG A 3 29.77 41.15 -17.39
N ARG A 4 31.05 40.76 -17.30
CA ARG A 4 31.46 39.34 -17.39
C ARG A 4 31.15 38.57 -16.11
N ALA A 5 31.16 39.25 -14.96
CA ALA A 5 30.75 38.69 -13.69
C ALA A 5 29.22 38.49 -13.63
N LEU A 6 28.44 39.45 -14.16
CA LEU A 6 26.98 39.33 -14.25
C LEU A 6 26.53 38.17 -15.15
N ASN A 7 27.15 38.01 -16.34
CA ASN A 7 26.82 36.90 -17.25
C ASN A 7 27.16 35.53 -16.66
N ARG A 8 28.23 35.42 -15.87
CA ARG A 8 28.60 34.17 -15.19
C ARG A 8 27.63 33.85 -14.04
N LEU A 9 27.12 34.86 -13.34
CA LEU A 9 26.13 34.69 -12.28
C LEU A 9 24.77 34.20 -12.81
N LEU A 10 24.35 34.69 -13.99
CA LEU A 10 23.10 34.30 -14.63
C LEU A 10 23.14 32.87 -15.19
N ILE A 11 24.28 32.42 -15.72
CA ILE A 11 24.44 31.04 -16.22
C ILE A 11 24.47 30.04 -15.04
N ALA A 12 25.12 30.40 -13.93
CA ALA A 12 25.18 29.56 -12.74
C ALA A 12 23.80 29.34 -12.09
N SER A 13 22.95 30.38 -12.06
CA SER A 13 21.59 30.28 -11.51
C SER A 13 20.65 29.44 -12.39
N ALA A 14 20.79 29.51 -13.72
CA ALA A 14 20.04 28.67 -14.65
C ALA A 14 20.39 27.17 -14.53
N LEU A 15 21.65 26.84 -14.24
CA LEU A 15 22.11 25.45 -14.07
C LEU A 15 21.64 24.83 -12.74
N ILE A 16 21.52 25.63 -11.67
CA ILE A 16 21.05 25.15 -10.36
C ILE A 16 19.55 24.79 -10.41
N GLY A 17 18.75 25.50 -11.21
CA GLY A 17 17.31 25.23 -11.34
C GLY A 17 16.97 23.87 -12.00
N LEU A 18 17.85 23.32 -12.83
CA LEU A 18 17.62 22.06 -13.54
C LEU A 18 17.80 20.81 -12.67
N VAL A 19 18.66 20.87 -11.64
CA VAL A 19 18.92 19.71 -10.75
C VAL A 19 17.79 19.49 -9.74
N ALA A 20 17.06 20.54 -9.35
CA ALA A 20 15.98 20.44 -8.37
C ALA A 20 14.68 19.78 -8.89
N CYS A 21 14.55 19.57 -10.20
CA CYS A 21 13.33 18.98 -10.79
C CYS A 21 13.42 17.45 -10.98
N SER A 22 14.59 16.82 -10.82
CA SER A 22 14.73 15.40 -11.14
C SER A 22 14.22 14.47 -10.04
N ASP A 23 14.42 14.83 -8.76
CA ASP A 23 14.03 13.97 -7.63
C ASP A 23 12.51 13.78 -7.58
N GLN A 24 11.71 14.83 -7.78
CA GLN A 24 10.25 14.72 -7.67
C GLN A 24 9.59 13.93 -8.82
N GLN A 25 10.29 13.77 -9.95
CA GLN A 25 9.81 13.03 -11.12
C GLN A 25 10.01 11.51 -10.97
N GLU A 26 11.00 11.07 -10.19
CA GLU A 26 11.32 9.63 -10.05
C GLU A 26 10.32 8.90 -9.13
N GLN A 27 9.90 9.50 -8.00
CA GLN A 27 8.91 8.89 -7.09
C GLN A 27 7.50 8.73 -7.69
N ALA A 28 7.09 9.61 -8.61
CA ALA A 28 5.80 9.50 -9.28
C ALA A 28 5.74 8.32 -10.29
N SER A 29 6.89 7.77 -10.69
CA SER A 29 6.97 6.81 -11.80
C SER A 29 6.56 5.37 -11.43
N ILE A 30 6.68 4.96 -10.17
CA ILE A 30 6.40 3.58 -9.72
C ILE A 30 4.91 3.27 -9.54
N LEU A 31 4.07 4.30 -9.39
CA LEU A 31 2.63 4.18 -9.18
C LEU A 31 1.82 4.52 -10.43
N HIS A 32 2.48 5.07 -11.45
CA HIS A 32 1.85 5.43 -12.71
C HIS A 32 1.62 4.18 -13.58
N ILE A 33 0.36 3.79 -13.75
CA ILE A 33 -0.02 2.69 -14.63
C ILE A 33 -0.13 3.21 -16.05
N ALA A 34 0.78 2.77 -16.93
CA ALA A 34 0.75 3.16 -18.34
C ALA A 34 -0.62 2.85 -18.99
N GLY A 35 -1.21 3.89 -19.60
CA GLY A 35 -2.53 3.84 -20.22
C GLY A 35 -3.71 3.88 -19.22
N GLY A 36 -3.45 4.06 -17.92
CA GLY A 36 -4.48 4.31 -16.92
C GLY A 36 -4.72 5.81 -16.75
N GLU A 37 -5.99 6.19 -16.59
CA GLU A 37 -6.43 7.59 -16.40
C GLU A 37 -7.20 7.64 -15.08
N PRO A 38 -6.61 8.21 -14.00
CA PRO A 38 -7.21 8.20 -12.66
C PRO A 38 -8.62 8.78 -12.60
N GLU A 39 -8.90 9.88 -13.31
CA GLU A 39 -10.20 10.53 -13.31
C GLU A 39 -11.29 9.65 -13.94
N GLN A 40 -10.94 8.92 -15.01
CA GLN A 40 -11.81 7.94 -15.62
C GLN A 40 -12.03 6.75 -14.67
N GLY A 41 -10.97 6.31 -13.99
CA GLY A 41 -11.02 5.29 -12.96
C GLY A 41 -11.98 5.66 -11.82
N ARG A 42 -11.91 6.90 -11.34
CA ARG A 42 -12.82 7.43 -10.31
C ARG A 42 -14.28 7.36 -10.75
N ALA A 43 -14.57 7.74 -11.99
CA ALA A 43 -15.91 7.69 -12.56
C ALA A 43 -16.43 6.25 -12.67
N LEU A 44 -15.57 5.31 -13.10
CA LEU A 44 -15.88 3.89 -13.19
C LEU A 44 -16.11 3.27 -11.80
N ILE A 45 -15.27 3.54 -10.81
CA ILE A 45 -15.45 3.04 -9.43
C ILE A 45 -16.79 3.52 -8.85
N HIS A 46 -17.19 4.76 -9.16
CA HIS A 46 -18.51 5.26 -8.80
C HIS A 46 -19.64 4.54 -9.55
N SER A 47 -19.53 4.36 -10.88
CA SER A 47 -20.59 3.73 -11.69
C SER A 47 -20.80 2.25 -11.37
N TYR A 48 -19.72 1.52 -11.08
CA TYR A 48 -19.76 0.12 -10.66
C TYR A 48 -20.20 -0.05 -9.19
N GLY A 49 -20.45 1.04 -8.45
CA GLY A 49 -21.03 0.99 -7.12
C GLY A 49 -20.07 0.47 -6.04
N CYS A 50 -18.75 0.52 -6.26
CA CYS A 50 -17.74 0.04 -5.32
C CYS A 50 -17.86 0.69 -3.93
N GLY A 51 -18.34 1.95 -3.89
CA GLY A 51 -18.59 2.72 -2.67
C GLY A 51 -19.69 2.16 -1.76
N THR A 52 -20.50 1.21 -2.23
CA THR A 52 -21.49 0.50 -1.40
C THR A 52 -20.80 -0.37 -0.35
N CYS A 53 -19.68 -0.98 -0.72
CA CYS A 53 -18.93 -1.87 0.16
C CYS A 53 -17.70 -1.19 0.77
N HIS A 54 -17.07 -0.27 0.05
CA HIS A 54 -15.82 0.37 0.46
C HIS A 54 -16.00 1.85 0.80
N GLN A 55 -15.16 2.33 1.72
CA GLN A 55 -14.91 3.74 1.94
C GLN A 55 -13.78 4.16 1.00
N ILE A 56 -14.04 5.15 0.14
CA ILE A 56 -13.11 5.58 -0.91
C ILE A 56 -13.11 7.10 -1.00
N ASP A 57 -11.95 7.70 -0.73
CA ASP A 57 -11.78 9.14 -0.85
C ASP A 57 -11.98 9.62 -2.29
N GLY A 58 -12.45 10.86 -2.43
CA GLY A 58 -12.75 11.49 -3.73
C GLY A 58 -13.99 10.94 -4.47
N ILE A 59 -14.68 9.94 -3.91
CA ILE A 59 -15.92 9.38 -4.47
C ILE A 59 -17.11 9.71 -3.57
N ARG A 60 -18.03 10.53 -4.11
CA ARG A 60 -19.22 10.97 -3.38
C ARG A 60 -20.04 9.76 -2.93
N GLY A 61 -20.31 9.68 -1.62
CA GLY A 61 -21.16 8.64 -1.05
C GLY A 61 -20.49 7.29 -0.82
N ALA A 62 -19.22 7.11 -1.22
CA ALA A 62 -18.46 5.90 -0.95
C ALA A 62 -18.06 5.82 0.54
N ARG A 63 -18.98 5.31 1.36
CA ARG A 63 -18.86 5.20 2.81
C ARG A 63 -19.10 3.76 3.30
N GLY A 64 -19.00 2.79 2.39
CA GLY A 64 -19.19 1.38 2.71
C GLY A 64 -18.16 0.87 3.70
N ARG A 65 -18.56 -0.09 4.54
CA ARG A 65 -17.69 -0.73 5.56
C ARG A 65 -17.74 -2.26 5.52
N VAL A 66 -18.34 -2.82 4.48
CA VAL A 66 -18.37 -4.28 4.25
C VAL A 66 -16.99 -4.74 3.78
N GLY A 67 -16.39 -3.98 2.85
CA GLY A 67 -15.00 -4.12 2.46
C GLY A 67 -14.08 -3.20 3.27
N PRO A 68 -12.74 -3.37 3.15
CA PRO A 68 -11.77 -2.49 3.79
C PRO A 68 -11.86 -1.04 3.28
N ILE A 69 -11.40 -0.11 4.11
CA ILE A 69 -11.21 1.31 3.78
C ILE A 69 -10.05 1.44 2.78
N LEU A 70 -10.21 2.26 1.73
CA LEU A 70 -9.25 2.38 0.62
C LEU A 70 -8.55 3.75 0.54
N GLU A 71 -8.71 4.62 1.54
CA GLU A 71 -8.20 6.01 1.58
C GLU A 71 -6.68 6.12 1.31
N ASN A 72 -5.88 5.15 1.79
CA ASN A 72 -4.43 5.09 1.60
C ASN A 72 -4.03 3.83 0.81
N TYR A 73 -4.76 3.52 -0.26
CA TYR A 73 -4.55 2.28 -1.00
C TYR A 73 -3.13 2.14 -1.57
N ALA A 74 -2.50 3.23 -2.00
CA ALA A 74 -1.14 3.20 -2.55
C ALA A 74 -0.08 2.64 -1.58
N GLN A 75 -0.34 2.72 -0.28
CA GLN A 75 0.54 2.23 0.79
C GLN A 75 0.33 0.75 1.11
N GLN A 76 -0.70 0.13 0.53
CA GLN A 76 -1.00 -1.28 0.76
C GLN A 76 0.02 -2.16 0.03
N HIS A 77 0.66 -3.06 0.76
CA HIS A 77 1.64 -3.99 0.20
C HIS A 77 0.98 -5.30 -0.27
N LEU A 78 -0.13 -5.68 0.39
CA LEU A 78 -0.88 -6.89 0.08
C LEU A 78 -2.28 -6.54 -0.41
N LEU A 79 -2.62 -7.04 -1.58
CA LEU A 79 -3.97 -7.03 -2.15
C LEU A 79 -4.80 -8.14 -1.50
N ALA A 80 -5.95 -7.76 -0.94
CA ALA A 80 -6.89 -8.65 -0.25
C ALA A 80 -6.24 -9.54 0.84
N GLY A 81 -5.10 -9.09 1.37
CA GLY A 81 -4.33 -9.75 2.43
C GLY A 81 -3.52 -10.99 1.99
N PHE A 82 -3.42 -11.31 0.70
CA PHE A 82 -2.74 -12.55 0.26
C PHE A 82 -1.90 -12.44 -1.01
N LEU A 83 -2.16 -11.46 -1.88
CA LEU A 83 -1.37 -11.25 -3.10
C LEU A 83 -0.48 -10.01 -2.95
N PRO A 84 0.73 -9.99 -3.56
CA PRO A 84 1.47 -8.76 -3.72
C PRO A 84 0.63 -7.70 -4.45
N ASN A 85 0.56 -6.48 -3.91
CA ASN A 85 -0.18 -5.39 -4.52
C ASN A 85 0.60 -4.79 -5.71
N THR A 86 0.51 -5.45 -6.86
CA THR A 86 1.05 -4.96 -8.13
C THR A 86 -0.09 -4.55 -9.06
N PRO A 87 0.13 -3.60 -10.00
CA PRO A 87 -0.90 -3.20 -10.96
C PRO A 87 -1.57 -4.37 -11.68
N ARG A 88 -0.77 -5.35 -12.11
CA ARG A 88 -1.27 -6.57 -12.76
C ARG A 88 -2.22 -7.37 -11.86
N ASN A 89 -1.84 -7.56 -10.60
CA ASN A 89 -2.66 -8.33 -9.65
C ASN A 89 -3.94 -7.58 -9.27
N LEU A 90 -3.84 -6.25 -9.08
CA LEU A 90 -5.01 -5.42 -8.82
C LEU A 90 -6.00 -5.45 -9.99
N MET A 91 -5.53 -5.29 -11.22
CA MET A 91 -6.41 -5.38 -12.39
C MET A 91 -7.10 -6.75 -12.47
N ALA A 92 -6.35 -7.85 -12.27
CA ALA A 92 -6.92 -9.19 -12.26
C ALA A 92 -7.98 -9.36 -11.15
N TRP A 93 -7.73 -8.80 -9.96
CA TRP A 93 -8.68 -8.81 -8.85
C TRP A 93 -9.93 -7.99 -9.11
N LEU A 94 -9.83 -6.83 -9.76
CA LEU A 94 -10.98 -6.01 -10.13
C LEU A 94 -11.86 -6.71 -11.18
N MET A 95 -11.24 -7.46 -12.09
CA MET A 95 -11.94 -8.22 -13.13
C MET A 95 -12.66 -9.47 -12.57
N ASP A 96 -11.93 -10.31 -11.81
CA ASP A 96 -12.48 -11.56 -11.29
C ASP A 96 -11.88 -11.95 -9.92
N PRO A 97 -12.37 -11.35 -8.83
CA PRO A 97 -11.87 -11.62 -7.48
C PRO A 97 -12.19 -13.06 -7.03
N VAL A 98 -13.31 -13.65 -7.49
CA VAL A 98 -13.73 -15.01 -7.13
C VAL A 98 -12.79 -16.05 -7.74
N ALA A 99 -12.30 -15.84 -8.98
CA ALA A 99 -11.29 -16.71 -9.57
C ALA A 99 -9.95 -16.70 -8.80
N LEU A 100 -9.57 -15.58 -8.20
CA LEU A 100 -8.33 -15.47 -7.42
C LEU A 100 -8.50 -15.95 -5.97
N LYS A 101 -9.67 -15.72 -5.36
CA LYS A 101 -10.01 -16.14 -4.00
C LYS A 101 -11.48 -16.56 -3.95
N PRO A 102 -11.81 -17.85 -4.14
CA PRO A 102 -13.21 -18.32 -4.22
C PRO A 102 -14.08 -17.99 -3.01
N GLN A 103 -13.48 -17.79 -1.83
CA GLN A 103 -14.17 -17.47 -0.58
C GLN A 103 -14.26 -15.96 -0.31
N THR A 104 -13.90 -15.11 -1.28
CA THR A 104 -14.00 -13.65 -1.16
C THR A 104 -15.45 -13.18 -1.11
N GLY A 105 -15.73 -12.14 -0.32
CA GLY A 105 -17.04 -11.47 -0.32
C GLY A 105 -17.19 -10.43 -1.44
N MET A 106 -16.13 -10.13 -2.18
CA MET A 106 -16.17 -9.20 -3.31
C MET A 106 -16.67 -9.93 -4.58
N PRO A 107 -17.80 -9.54 -5.17
CA PRO A 107 -18.32 -10.20 -6.37
C PRO A 107 -17.54 -9.81 -7.63
N SER A 108 -17.64 -10.63 -8.68
CA SER A 108 -17.14 -10.29 -10.01
C SER A 108 -18.12 -9.31 -10.68
N GLN A 109 -17.70 -8.05 -10.83
CA GLN A 109 -18.55 -6.94 -11.28
C GLN A 109 -18.65 -6.82 -12.81
N GLY A 110 -17.93 -7.65 -13.56
CA GLY A 110 -17.88 -7.57 -15.03
C GLY A 110 -17.03 -6.40 -15.54
N VAL A 111 -16.00 -6.00 -14.78
CA VAL A 111 -15.04 -4.96 -15.18
C VAL A 111 -14.15 -5.50 -16.30
N THR A 112 -13.99 -4.74 -17.38
CA THR A 112 -13.05 -5.09 -18.45
C THR A 112 -11.60 -4.76 -18.07
N GLU A 113 -10.62 -5.32 -18.77
CA GLU A 113 -9.21 -5.00 -18.51
C GLU A 113 -8.90 -3.50 -18.67
N ALA A 114 -9.48 -2.85 -19.68
CA ALA A 114 -9.28 -1.42 -19.92
C ALA A 114 -9.84 -0.58 -18.76
N GLU A 115 -11.05 -0.90 -18.29
CA GLU A 115 -11.65 -0.22 -17.14
C GLU A 115 -10.86 -0.48 -15.86
N ALA A 116 -10.46 -1.74 -15.62
CA ALA A 116 -9.67 -2.13 -14.46
C ALA A 116 -8.34 -1.36 -14.41
N ARG A 117 -7.73 -1.06 -15.56
CA ARG A 117 -6.53 -0.24 -15.67
C ARG A 117 -6.74 1.19 -15.19
N HIS A 118 -7.83 1.84 -15.63
CA HIS A 118 -8.17 3.18 -15.15
C HIS A 118 -8.51 3.18 -13.66
N MET A 119 -9.31 2.20 -13.20
CA MET A 119 -9.65 2.06 -11.78
C MET A 119 -8.41 1.84 -10.91
N ALA A 120 -7.49 0.97 -11.34
CA ALA A 120 -6.23 0.73 -10.65
C ALA A 120 -5.39 2.01 -10.57
N ALA A 121 -5.33 2.80 -11.65
CA ALA A 121 -4.60 4.08 -11.66
C ALA A 121 -5.14 5.06 -10.61
N TYR A 122 -6.47 5.12 -10.45
CA TYR A 122 -7.08 5.90 -9.38
C TYR A 122 -6.76 5.36 -7.99
N LEU A 123 -6.87 4.05 -7.77
CA LEU A 123 -6.59 3.47 -6.46
C LEU A 123 -5.12 3.70 -6.04
N TYR A 124 -4.17 3.63 -6.98
CA TYR A 124 -2.77 3.94 -6.69
C TYR A 124 -2.47 5.43 -6.51
N SER A 125 -3.39 6.33 -6.84
CA SER A 125 -3.23 7.75 -6.49
C SER A 125 -3.67 8.05 -5.05
N LEU A 126 -4.41 7.14 -4.39
CA LEU A 126 -4.93 7.35 -3.03
C LEU A 126 -3.82 7.19 -1.98
N GLY A 127 -3.46 8.29 -1.31
CA GLY A 127 -2.43 8.34 -0.25
C GLY A 127 -1.00 8.20 -0.78
N SER A 128 -0.79 8.52 -2.06
CA SER A 128 0.51 8.40 -2.74
C SER A 128 1.53 9.45 -2.28
N GLU A 129 1.05 10.62 -1.92
CA GLU A 129 1.81 11.74 -1.36
C GLU A 129 2.44 11.41 0.00
N ASP A 130 1.85 10.47 0.74
CA ASP A 130 2.27 10.05 2.06
C ASP A 130 3.15 8.79 2.05
N LEU A 131 3.54 8.29 0.87
CA LEU A 131 4.53 7.21 0.74
C LEU A 131 5.90 7.67 1.22
N ARG A 132 6.09 7.67 2.54
CA ARG A 132 7.39 7.84 3.15
C ARG A 132 8.19 6.57 2.93
N VAL A 133 9.21 6.67 2.07
CA VAL A 133 10.28 5.69 2.02
C VAL A 133 10.83 5.55 3.45
N TYR A 134 10.84 4.31 3.96
CA TYR A 134 11.34 3.90 5.28
C TYR A 134 12.61 4.69 5.68
N PRO A 135 12.74 5.15 6.94
CA PRO A 135 13.48 6.36 7.28
C PRO A 135 14.93 6.35 6.79
N SER A 136 15.43 7.54 6.43
CA SER A 136 16.85 7.82 6.21
C SER A 136 17.70 7.74 7.50
N GLY A 137 17.14 7.17 8.57
CA GLY A 137 17.85 6.92 9.81
C GLY A 137 18.92 5.84 9.61
N PRO A 138 19.88 5.74 10.53
CA PRO A 138 20.82 4.63 10.52
C PRO A 138 20.05 3.29 10.57
N PRO A 139 20.62 2.21 9.99
CA PRO A 139 20.05 0.87 10.13
C PRO A 139 19.69 0.58 11.59
N LEU A 140 18.63 -0.21 11.82
CA LEU A 140 18.25 -0.63 13.17
C LEU A 140 19.51 -1.15 13.88
N PRO A 141 19.88 -0.62 15.06
CA PRO A 141 21.07 -1.06 15.76
C PRO A 141 20.78 -2.46 16.32
N LEU A 142 21.03 -3.49 15.52
CA LEU A 142 20.86 -4.88 15.92
C LEU A 142 21.85 -5.27 17.01
N ARG A 143 22.91 -4.46 17.18
CA ARG A 143 23.99 -4.65 18.14
C ARG A 143 24.44 -3.32 18.74
N ASP A 144 24.81 -3.36 20.01
CA ASP A 144 25.50 -2.23 20.64
C ASP A 144 26.99 -2.17 20.22
N ALA A 145 27.71 -1.14 20.70
CA ALA A 145 29.13 -0.94 20.41
C ALA A 145 30.03 -2.10 20.89
N SER A 146 29.53 -2.98 21.76
CA SER A 146 30.23 -4.17 22.25
C SER A 146 29.89 -5.44 21.47
N GLY A 147 29.02 -5.35 20.46
CA GLY A 147 28.58 -6.49 19.65
C GLY A 147 27.53 -7.36 20.33
N ARG A 148 26.88 -6.90 21.40
CA ARG A 148 25.77 -7.62 22.03
C ARG A 148 24.47 -7.27 21.33
N THR A 149 23.60 -8.26 21.12
CA THR A 149 22.26 -8.03 20.59
C THR A 149 21.49 -7.11 21.54
N ILE A 150 20.96 -6.01 21.02
CA ILE A 150 20.12 -5.10 21.81
C ILE A 150 18.79 -5.80 22.07
N GLU A 151 18.42 -5.93 23.34
CA GLU A 151 17.07 -6.34 23.71
C GLU A 151 16.11 -5.22 23.28
N ILE A 152 15.23 -5.51 22.31
CA ILE A 152 14.18 -4.57 21.93
C ILE A 152 13.24 -4.50 23.14
N PRO A 153 13.14 -3.35 23.84
CA PRO A 153 12.25 -3.25 24.98
C PRO A 153 10.84 -3.61 24.51
N ASP A 154 10.20 -4.53 25.23
CA ASP A 154 8.80 -4.86 25.00
C ASP A 154 8.05 -3.54 25.04
N SER A 155 7.48 -3.13 23.91
CA SER A 155 6.86 -1.83 23.78
C SER A 155 5.85 -1.74 24.90
N THR A 156 6.00 -0.79 25.83
CA THR A 156 5.05 -0.51 26.91
C THR A 156 3.76 0.02 26.30
N THR A 157 3.11 -0.87 25.56
CA THR A 157 1.77 -0.72 25.05
C THR A 157 0.91 -1.07 26.23
N THR A 158 0.17 -0.10 26.74
CA THR A 158 -1.00 -0.34 27.58
C THR A 158 -1.76 -1.52 26.97
N PRO A 159 -2.08 -2.58 27.74
CA PRO A 159 -2.79 -3.73 27.18
C PRO A 159 -4.07 -3.25 26.50
N SER A 160 -4.20 -3.52 25.20
CA SER A 160 -5.51 -3.43 24.54
C SER A 160 -6.46 -4.33 25.32
N GLU A 161 -7.51 -3.75 25.90
CA GLU A 161 -8.45 -4.37 26.83
C GLU A 161 -9.42 -5.32 26.09
N THR A 162 -8.87 -6.29 25.36
CA THR A 162 -9.61 -7.30 24.61
C THR A 162 -8.79 -8.60 24.56
N ASP A 163 -8.99 -9.41 25.59
CA ASP A 163 -8.58 -10.80 25.75
C ASP A 163 -9.17 -11.73 24.66
N PRO A 164 -8.64 -12.95 24.35
CA PRO A 164 -7.31 -13.52 24.56
C PRO A 164 -6.57 -13.79 23.24
N ARG A 165 -5.24 -13.64 23.28
CA ARG A 165 -4.32 -14.09 22.23
C ARG A 165 -4.30 -15.62 22.16
N THR A 166 -4.53 -16.16 20.97
CA THR A 166 -4.19 -17.53 20.51
C THR A 166 -3.65 -18.45 21.59
N ARG A 167 -4.51 -19.32 22.13
CA ARG A 167 -4.07 -20.50 22.90
C ARG A 167 -3.12 -21.29 22.00
N ARG A 168 -1.84 -21.37 22.39
CA ARG A 168 -0.85 -22.28 21.81
C ARG A 168 -1.45 -23.69 21.89
N ILE A 169 -1.80 -24.30 20.75
CA ILE A 169 -2.18 -25.70 20.69
C ILE A 169 -0.88 -26.48 20.91
N ILE A 170 -0.61 -26.85 22.16
CA ILE A 170 0.37 -27.90 22.48
C ILE A 170 -0.36 -29.23 22.30
N PRO A 171 0.09 -30.12 21.40
CA PRO A 171 -0.47 -31.46 21.31
C PRO A 171 -0.20 -32.19 22.62
N ASP A 172 -1.26 -32.69 23.26
CA ASP A 172 -1.17 -33.47 24.49
C ASP A 172 -0.28 -34.71 24.25
N GLN A 173 0.88 -34.75 24.90
CA GLN A 173 1.82 -35.87 24.78
C GLN A 173 1.45 -37.04 25.70
N ASN A 174 0.33 -36.97 26.42
CA ASN A 174 -0.05 -37.98 27.39
C ASN A 174 -1.23 -38.87 26.95
N ILE A 175 -1.31 -39.18 25.65
CA ILE A 175 -2.13 -40.30 25.16
C ILE A 175 -1.22 -41.51 24.96
N SER A 176 -0.71 -42.03 26.05
CA SER A 176 -0.20 -43.40 26.11
C SER A 176 -0.75 -44.02 27.38
N GLN A 177 -1.39 -45.17 27.18
CA GLN A 177 -1.97 -46.09 28.17
C GLN A 177 -3.49 -45.98 28.38
N GLU A 178 -4.23 -46.64 27.51
CA GLU A 178 -5.41 -47.39 27.94
C GLU A 178 -5.34 -48.82 27.36
N PRO A 179 -5.44 -49.87 28.20
CA PRO A 179 -5.33 -51.24 27.73
C PRO A 179 -6.61 -51.66 27.01
N ARG A 180 -6.43 -52.31 25.85
CA ARG A 180 -7.50 -52.92 25.07
C ARG A 180 -7.98 -54.19 25.80
N THR A 181 -9.20 -54.18 26.32
CA THR A 181 -9.96 -55.38 26.72
C THR A 181 -11.18 -55.51 25.84
#